data_AF-A0A927L3Y5-F1
#
_entry.id   AF-A0A927L3Y5-F1
#
_cell.length_a   1.000
_cell.length_b   1.000
_cell.length_c   1.000
_cell.angle_alpha   90.00
_cell.angle_beta   90.00
_cell.angle_gamma   90.00
#
_symmetry.space_group_name_H-M   'P 1'
#
loop_
_entity.id
_entity.type
_entity.pdbx_description
1 polymer ?
#
loop_
_entity_poly.entity_id
_entity_poly.type
_entity_poly.pdbx_seq_one_letter_code
_entity_poly.pdbx_strand_id
1 'polypeptide(L)'
;MTSMERQPLVHHDIAPADGPAARPPGRPVAITNAAAARRHVRAFVGERWRSPAGPPTEQSMIDLILVVSELVTNAVRHGGGIAGFDVALTPEGVRLSVRDHSAAVPVGLHGPGALPRAHEGNGYGWPLINRLSSKVDVMRRASGGKTISVLVPLT
;
A
#
# COMPACT_ATOMS: atom_id res chain seq x y z
N MET A 1 -18.39 -78.65 -2.06
CA MET A 1 -18.90 -77.54 -2.89
C MET A 1 -20.04 -76.89 -2.13
N THR A 2 -20.07 -75.54 -2.09
CA THR A 2 -21.05 -74.68 -1.37
C THR A 2 -20.75 -74.58 0.13
N SER A 3 -20.59 -73.43 0.81
CA SER A 3 -20.92 -72.02 0.55
C SER A 3 -19.97 -71.13 1.38
N MET A 4 -19.41 -70.05 0.82
CA MET A 4 -18.81 -68.95 1.57
C MET A 4 -19.76 -67.76 1.47
N GLU A 5 -20.57 -67.53 2.50
CA GLU A 5 -21.32 -66.29 2.65
C GLU A 5 -20.54 -65.26 3.45
N ARG A 6 -20.62 -64.04 2.93
CA ARG A 6 -19.83 -62.86 3.25
C ARG A 6 -20.47 -62.12 4.42
N GLN A 7 -19.68 -61.81 5.45
CA GLN A 7 -20.04 -60.79 6.45
C GLN A 7 -19.57 -59.42 5.94
N PRO A 8 -20.41 -58.36 5.96
CA PRO A 8 -19.98 -57.01 5.60
C PRO A 8 -19.34 -56.27 6.79
N LEU A 9 -18.25 -55.57 6.50
CA LEU A 9 -17.58 -54.64 7.39
C LEU A 9 -18.47 -53.43 7.71
N VAL A 10 -18.52 -53.07 8.98
CA VAL A 10 -19.00 -51.78 9.48
C VAL A 10 -18.12 -50.65 8.91
N HIS A 11 -18.70 -49.85 8.01
CA HIS A 11 -18.13 -48.56 7.62
C HIS A 11 -18.43 -47.55 8.74
N HIS A 12 -17.39 -47.15 9.45
CA HIS A 12 -17.41 -45.99 10.34
C HIS A 12 -17.39 -44.73 9.46
N ASP A 13 -18.56 -44.13 9.28
CA ASP A 13 -18.74 -42.87 8.58
C ASP A 13 -18.28 -41.72 9.49
N ILE A 14 -17.06 -41.22 9.26
CA ILE A 14 -16.55 -40.01 9.88
C ILE A 14 -16.96 -38.84 8.99
N ALA A 15 -17.98 -38.10 9.42
CA ALA A 15 -18.32 -36.81 8.86
C ALA A 15 -17.11 -35.85 9.01
N PRO A 16 -16.72 -35.09 7.97
CA PRO A 16 -15.70 -34.07 8.12
C PRO A 16 -16.30 -32.88 8.87
N ALA A 17 -15.60 -32.44 9.91
CA ALA A 17 -15.90 -31.22 10.63
C ALA A 17 -15.81 -30.01 9.71
N ASP A 18 -16.89 -29.22 9.62
CA ASP A 18 -16.90 -27.88 9.03
C ASP A 18 -15.95 -26.97 9.83
N GLY A 19 -14.70 -26.87 9.37
CA GLY A 19 -13.80 -25.81 9.79
C GLY A 19 -14.32 -24.45 9.32
N PRO A 20 -14.07 -23.36 10.07
CA PRO A 20 -14.57 -22.04 9.69
C PRO A 20 -13.99 -21.66 8.32
N ALA A 21 -14.87 -21.58 7.33
CA ALA A 21 -14.53 -21.17 5.97
C ALA A 21 -13.78 -19.84 6.03
N ALA A 22 -12.53 -19.85 5.57
CA ALA A 22 -11.72 -18.65 5.44
C ALA A 22 -12.52 -17.61 4.64
N ARG A 23 -12.84 -16.47 5.27
CA ARG A 23 -13.56 -15.38 4.64
C ARG A 23 -12.82 -15.01 3.35
N PRO A 24 -13.46 -15.00 2.18
CA PRO A 24 -12.78 -14.61 0.95
C PRO A 24 -12.18 -13.21 1.13
N PRO A 25 -10.97 -12.95 0.59
CA PRO A 25 -10.36 -11.64 0.69
C PRO A 25 -11.36 -10.62 0.16
N GLY A 26 -11.77 -9.68 1.02
CA GLY A 26 -12.68 -8.62 0.65
C GLY A 26 -12.14 -7.93 -0.60
N ARG A 27 -13.04 -7.60 -1.53
CA ARG A 27 -12.71 -6.90 -2.78
C ARG A 27 -11.73 -5.76 -2.47
N PRO A 28 -10.61 -5.62 -3.19
CA PRO A 28 -9.64 -4.56 -2.91
C PRO A 28 -10.37 -3.22 -2.83
N VAL A 29 -10.23 -2.52 -1.71
CA VAL A 29 -10.83 -1.19 -1.55
C VAL A 29 -10.21 -0.30 -2.61
N ALA A 30 -11.02 0.15 -3.58
CA ALA A 30 -10.56 1.09 -4.58
C ALA A 30 -10.22 2.43 -3.89
N ILE A 31 -8.94 2.72 -3.75
CA ILE A 31 -8.46 4.00 -3.24
C ILE A 31 -8.61 5.02 -4.35
N THR A 32 -9.57 5.94 -4.20
CA THR A 32 -9.87 6.99 -5.20
C THR A 32 -9.59 8.40 -4.71
N ASN A 33 -9.37 8.58 -3.40
CA ASN A 33 -9.09 9.87 -2.79
C ASN A 33 -8.22 9.75 -1.53
N ALA A 34 -7.70 10.90 -1.08
CA ALA A 34 -6.76 10.96 0.04
C ALA A 34 -7.39 10.48 1.37
N ALA A 35 -8.67 10.74 1.61
CA ALA A 35 -9.33 10.29 2.84
C ALA A 35 -9.43 8.77 2.92
N ALA A 36 -9.78 8.11 1.81
CA ALA A 36 -9.80 6.65 1.72
C ALA A 36 -8.40 6.06 1.90
N ALA A 37 -7.38 6.66 1.27
CA ALA A 37 -5.99 6.23 1.40
C ALA A 37 -5.49 6.33 2.85
N ARG A 38 -5.70 7.48 3.51
CA ARG A 38 -5.32 7.67 4.92
C ARG A 38 -5.96 6.62 5.82
N ARG A 39 -7.26 6.38 5.69
CA ARG A 39 -7.97 5.37 6.48
C ARG A 39 -7.40 3.98 6.26
N HIS A 40 -7.15 3.61 5.00
CA HIS A 40 -6.56 2.32 4.64
C HIS A 40 -5.16 2.15 5.26
N VAL A 41 -4.30 3.16 5.13
CA VAL A 41 -2.93 3.10 5.68
C VAL A 41 -2.92 3.05 7.21
N ARG A 42 -3.77 3.85 7.88
CA ARG A 42 -3.89 3.81 9.35
C ARG A 42 -4.31 2.42 9.83
N ALA A 43 -5.34 1.83 9.22
CA ALA A 43 -5.79 0.49 9.55
C ALA A 43 -4.68 -0.54 9.31
N PHE A 44 -4.03 -0.49 8.15
CA PHE A 44 -2.94 -1.41 7.79
C PHE A 44 -1.77 -1.36 8.79
N VAL A 45 -1.32 -0.16 9.16
CA VAL A 45 -0.24 0.01 10.14
C VAL A 45 -0.69 -0.45 11.53
N GLY A 46 -1.87 -0.03 11.99
CA GLY A 46 -2.38 -0.43 13.31
C GLY A 46 -2.55 -1.94 13.46
N GLU A 47 -3.05 -2.60 12.42
CA GLU A 47 -3.26 -4.06 12.42
C GLU A 47 -1.93 -4.82 12.37
N ARG A 48 -0.97 -4.36 11.57
CA ARG A 48 0.17 -5.20 11.12
C ARG A 48 1.54 -4.77 11.62
N TRP A 49 1.72 -3.54 12.10
CA TRP A 49 3.04 -3.08 12.53
C TRP A 49 3.49 -3.77 13.81
N ARG A 50 4.64 -4.44 13.75
CA ARG A 50 5.29 -5.08 14.89
C ARG A 50 6.79 -4.80 14.79
N SER A 51 7.33 -4.07 15.76
CA SER A 51 8.75 -3.72 15.81
C SER A 51 9.29 -3.89 17.24
N PRO A 52 10.53 -4.38 17.43
CA PRO A 52 11.18 -4.39 18.74
C PRO A 52 11.33 -3.00 19.37
N ALA A 53 11.39 -1.95 18.56
CA ALA A 53 11.46 -0.56 19.03
C ALA A 53 10.13 -0.04 19.58
N GLY A 54 9.04 -0.82 19.45
CA GLY A 54 7.71 -0.46 19.92
C GLY A 54 6.75 -0.01 18.80
N PRO A 55 5.59 0.53 19.18
CA PRO A 55 4.62 1.08 18.23
C PRO A 55 5.17 2.34 17.55
N PRO A 56 4.63 2.73 16.37
CA PRO A 56 5.03 3.97 15.72
C PRO A 56 4.73 5.17 16.62
N THR A 57 5.62 6.15 16.63
CA THR A 57 5.40 7.41 17.35
C THR A 57 4.27 8.20 16.70
N GLU A 58 3.62 9.08 17.47
CA GLU A 58 2.59 9.96 16.93
C GLU A 58 3.11 10.80 15.75
N GLN A 59 4.32 11.36 15.89
CA GLN A 59 4.96 12.14 14.82
C GLN A 59 5.17 11.32 13.55
N SER A 60 5.69 10.10 13.65
CA SER A 60 5.89 9.24 12.48
C SER A 60 4.58 8.88 11.77
N MET A 61 3.50 8.69 12.53
CA MET A 61 2.16 8.47 11.98
C MET A 61 1.59 9.72 11.30
N ILE A 62 1.86 10.92 11.84
CA ILE A 62 1.50 12.18 11.20
C ILE A 62 2.24 12.31 9.87
N ASP A 63 3.56 12.11 9.87
CA ASP A 63 4.41 12.24 8.69
C ASP A 63 3.99 11.28 7.58
N LEU A 64 3.77 10.00 7.91
CA LEU A 64 3.23 8.99 6.97
C LEU A 64 1.92 9.45 6.35
N ILE A 65 1.01 9.97 7.15
CA ILE A 65 -0.34 10.34 6.70
C ILE A 65 -0.33 11.62 5.86
N LEU A 66 0.61 12.53 6.11
CA LEU A 66 0.89 13.66 5.24
C LEU A 66 1.41 13.18 3.87
N VAL A 67 2.42 12.31 3.84
CA VAL A 67 2.98 11.76 2.59
C VAL A 67 1.92 11.03 1.78
N VAL A 68 1.08 10.20 2.41
CA VAL A 68 -0.05 9.53 1.75
C VAL A 68 -1.01 10.53 1.11
N SER A 69 -1.33 11.61 1.84
CA SER A 69 -2.26 12.63 1.37
C SER A 69 -1.71 13.38 0.16
N GLU A 70 -0.44 13.77 0.21
CA GLU A 70 0.21 14.47 -0.89
C GLU A 70 0.36 13.57 -2.12
N LEU A 71 0.82 12.32 -1.97
CA LEU A 71 0.95 11.39 -3.10
C LEU A 71 -0.38 11.15 -3.81
N VAL A 72 -1.43 10.90 -3.03
CA VAL A 72 -2.76 10.62 -3.59
C VAL A 72 -3.38 11.88 -4.19
N THR A 73 -3.21 13.04 -3.54
CA THR A 73 -3.68 14.32 -4.08
C THR A 73 -2.97 14.65 -5.39
N ASN A 74 -1.66 14.39 -5.48
CA ASN A 74 -0.90 14.59 -6.70
C ASN A 74 -1.36 13.65 -7.82
N ALA A 75 -1.60 12.37 -7.53
CA ALA A 75 -2.13 11.42 -8.51
C ALA A 75 -3.52 11.84 -9.03
N VAL A 76 -4.40 12.34 -8.16
CA VAL A 76 -5.73 12.81 -8.56
C VAL A 76 -5.66 14.12 -9.36
N ARG A 77 -4.89 15.11 -8.90
CA ARG A 77 -4.84 16.45 -9.52
C ARG A 77 -4.01 16.50 -10.80
N HIS A 78 -2.91 15.76 -10.83
CA HIS A 78 -1.90 15.86 -11.90
C HIS A 78 -1.67 14.52 -12.63
N GLY A 79 -2.03 13.42 -11.99
CA GLY A 79 -1.80 12.06 -12.49
C GLY A 79 -2.95 11.49 -13.35
N GLY A 80 -4.04 12.23 -13.53
CA GLY A 80 -5.23 11.71 -14.23
C GLY A 80 -6.00 10.65 -13.43
N GLY A 81 -5.82 10.62 -12.11
CA GLY A 81 -6.44 9.64 -11.21
C GLY A 81 -5.48 8.53 -10.76
N ILE A 82 -5.97 7.70 -9.85
CA ILE A 82 -5.20 6.61 -9.22
C ILE A 82 -5.43 5.32 -10.01
N ALA A 83 -4.36 4.85 -10.65
CA ALA A 83 -4.33 3.58 -11.38
C ALA A 83 -3.93 2.39 -10.49
N GLY A 84 -3.46 2.65 -9.28
CA GLY A 84 -3.06 1.63 -8.31
C GLY A 84 -2.50 2.25 -7.03
N PHE A 85 -2.70 1.54 -5.92
CA PHE A 85 -2.24 1.95 -4.60
C PHE A 85 -1.80 0.71 -3.84
N ASP A 86 -0.51 0.63 -3.52
CA ASP A 86 0.07 -0.48 -2.78
C ASP A 86 0.73 0.02 -1.50
N VAL A 87 0.64 -0.80 -0.46
CA VAL A 87 1.24 -0.54 0.85
C VAL A 87 1.93 -1.81 1.33
N ALA A 88 3.14 -1.66 1.86
CA ALA A 88 3.90 -2.75 2.48
C ALA A 88 4.63 -2.23 3.72
N LEU A 89 4.77 -3.09 4.73
CA LEU A 89 5.67 -2.82 5.86
C LEU A 89 7.09 -3.26 5.51
N THR A 90 8.05 -2.52 6.03
CA THR A 90 9.47 -2.87 6.03
C THR A 90 9.99 -2.78 7.48
N PRO A 91 11.18 -3.30 7.77
CA PRO A 91 11.79 -3.11 9.09
C PRO A 91 11.95 -1.63 9.47
N GLU A 92 12.14 -0.76 8.48
CA GLU A 92 12.37 0.67 8.67
C GLU A 92 11.08 1.52 8.68
N GLY A 93 9.96 1.03 8.13
CA GLY A 93 8.72 1.80 8.04
C GLY A 93 7.73 1.29 7.01
N VAL A 94 7.10 2.20 6.27
CA VAL A 94 6.06 1.88 5.27
C VAL A 94 6.55 2.22 3.87
N ARG A 95 6.52 1.21 2.98
CA ARG A 95 6.66 1.42 1.54
C ARG A 95 5.28 1.65 0.93
N LEU A 96 5.13 2.80 0.30
CA LEU A 96 3.93 3.21 -0.44
C LEU A 96 4.25 3.25 -1.92
N SER A 97 3.37 2.75 -2.77
CA SER A 97 3.47 2.90 -4.22
C SER A 97 2.15 3.38 -4.78
N VAL A 98 2.16 4.55 -5.41
CA VAL A 98 0.99 5.14 -6.07
C VAL A 98 1.24 5.15 -7.57
N ARG A 99 0.32 4.54 -8.31
CA ARG A 99 0.33 4.48 -9.77
C ARG A 99 -0.69 5.49 -10.28
N ASP A 100 -0.30 6.27 -11.27
CA ASP A 100 -1.19 7.22 -11.95
C ASP A 100 -1.06 7.09 -13.47
N HIS A 101 -2.03 7.68 -14.19
CA HIS A 101 -2.15 7.56 -15.65
C HIS A 101 -1.24 8.52 -16.42
N SER A 102 -0.58 9.46 -15.74
CA SER A 102 0.28 10.47 -16.36
C SER A 102 1.76 10.07 -16.32
N ALA A 103 2.44 10.14 -17.47
CA ALA A 103 3.88 9.97 -17.53
C ALA A 103 4.66 11.22 -17.06
N ALA A 104 3.97 12.34 -16.76
CA ALA A 104 4.61 13.56 -16.28
C ALA A 104 5.27 13.30 -14.93
N VAL A 105 6.56 13.65 -14.82
CA VAL A 105 7.33 13.55 -13.58
C VAL A 105 7.30 14.89 -12.84
N PRO A 106 7.35 14.91 -11.50
CA PRO A 106 7.37 16.16 -10.75
C PRO A 106 8.51 17.08 -11.20
N VAL A 107 8.21 18.37 -11.39
CA VAL A 107 9.21 19.41 -11.62
C VAL A 107 10.05 19.53 -10.36
N GLY A 108 11.37 19.35 -10.46
CA GLY A 108 12.27 19.26 -9.30
C GLY A 108 12.84 17.87 -9.03
N LEU A 109 12.63 16.88 -9.92
CA LEU A 109 13.47 15.68 -10.00
C LEU A 109 14.84 16.05 -10.62
N HIS A 110 15.56 16.96 -9.97
CA HIS A 110 16.97 17.25 -10.23
C HIS A 110 17.74 16.66 -9.06
N GLY A 111 18.92 16.10 -9.32
CA GLY A 111 19.73 15.40 -8.32
C GLY A 111 19.96 16.19 -7.01
N PRO A 112 20.53 15.54 -5.98
CA PRO A 112 20.62 16.12 -4.64
C PRO A 112 21.21 17.54 -4.66
N GLY A 113 20.40 18.55 -4.31
CA GLY A 113 20.87 19.92 -4.09
C GLY A 113 20.12 21.06 -4.80
N ALA A 114 19.16 20.81 -5.69
CA ALA A 114 18.44 21.90 -6.36
C ALA A 114 16.99 22.05 -5.85
N LEU A 115 16.70 23.18 -5.19
CA LEU A 115 15.31 23.55 -4.87
C LEU A 115 14.52 23.78 -6.16
N PRO A 116 13.28 23.27 -6.27
CA PRO A 116 12.46 23.50 -7.47
C PRO A 116 12.20 24.99 -7.66
N ARG A 117 12.26 25.47 -8.91
CA ARG A 117 11.61 26.74 -9.26
C ARG A 117 10.11 26.52 -9.05
N ALA A 118 9.55 27.22 -8.07
CA ALA A 118 8.11 27.45 -7.98
C ALA A 118 7.63 28.05 -9.33
N HIS A 119 6.32 28.07 -9.57
CA HIS A 119 5.65 28.44 -10.83
C HIS A 119 5.71 27.26 -11.83
N GLU A 120 4.79 26.29 -11.81
CA GLU A 120 3.34 26.38 -11.92
C GLU A 120 2.65 25.25 -11.10
N GLY A 121 1.87 25.59 -10.08
CA GLY A 121 1.02 24.66 -9.31
C GLY A 121 1.46 24.36 -7.86
N ASN A 122 1.09 25.21 -6.90
CA ASN A 122 0.89 24.92 -5.47
C ASN A 122 1.98 24.08 -4.73
N GLY A 123 3.26 24.41 -4.96
CA GLY A 123 4.43 23.54 -4.84
C GLY A 123 5.00 23.18 -3.46
N TYR A 124 4.19 22.71 -2.51
CA TYR A 124 4.71 22.12 -1.25
C TYR A 124 4.71 20.59 -1.21
N GLY A 125 3.85 19.93 -2.01
CA GLY A 125 3.67 18.47 -1.91
C GLY A 125 4.95 17.68 -2.22
N TRP A 126 5.67 18.04 -3.29
CA TRP A 126 6.91 17.33 -3.66
C TRP A 126 8.07 17.55 -2.68
N PRO A 127 8.39 18.80 -2.25
CA PRO A 127 9.36 19.01 -1.16
C PRO A 127 9.00 18.26 0.13
N LEU A 128 7.71 18.22 0.51
CA LEU A 128 7.26 17.49 1.70
C LEU A 128 7.52 15.99 1.57
N ILE A 129 7.15 15.38 0.42
CA ILE A 129 7.38 13.95 0.16
C ILE A 129 8.88 13.63 0.27
N ASN A 130 9.76 14.45 -0.33
CA ASN A 130 11.21 14.22 -0.25
C ASN A 130 11.76 14.39 1.17
N ARG A 131 11.21 15.32 1.96
CA ARG A 131 11.67 15.57 3.33
C ARG A 131 11.29 14.44 4.29
N LEU A 132 10.08 13.89 4.15
CA LEU A 132 9.53 12.91 5.09
C LEU A 132 9.78 11.46 4.66
N SER A 133 10.28 11.23 3.45
CA SER A 133 10.59 9.90 2.95
C SER A 133 12.10 9.68 2.96
N SER A 134 12.55 8.50 3.40
CA SER A 134 13.97 8.12 3.34
C SER A 134 14.39 7.65 1.94
N LYS A 135 13.43 7.21 1.12
CA LYS A 135 13.62 6.84 -0.29
C LYS A 135 12.43 7.30 -1.11
N VAL A 136 12.69 7.79 -2.31
CA VAL A 136 11.67 8.21 -3.30
C VAL A 136 12.12 7.75 -4.68
N ASP A 137 11.30 6.95 -5.33
CA ASP A 137 11.55 6.41 -6.67
C ASP A 137 10.39 6.77 -7.60
N VAL A 138 10.71 7.25 -8.80
CA VAL A 138 9.72 7.56 -9.84
C VAL A 138 10.02 6.73 -11.07
N MET A 139 9.12 5.80 -11.41
CA MET A 139 9.28 4.89 -12.54
C MET A 139 8.16 5.12 -13.56
N ARG A 140 8.51 5.56 -14.77
CA ARG A 140 7.58 5.59 -15.91
C ARG A 140 7.27 4.17 -16.35
N ARG A 141 6.04 3.93 -16.81
CA ARG A 141 5.61 2.61 -17.30
C ARG A 141 5.58 2.60 -18.82
N ALA A 142 5.99 1.49 -19.42
CA ALA A 142 5.99 1.32 -20.88
C ALA A 142 4.60 1.48 -21.50
N SER A 143 3.54 1.11 -20.77
CA SER A 143 2.14 1.26 -21.17
C SER A 143 1.57 2.67 -20.98
N GLY A 144 2.39 3.65 -20.59
CA GLY A 144 1.93 4.96 -20.13
C GLY A 144 1.68 5.01 -18.61
N GLY A 145 1.68 6.24 -18.07
CA GLY A 145 1.61 6.50 -16.64
C GLY A 145 2.94 6.37 -15.90
N LYS A 146 2.90 6.51 -14.57
CA LYS A 146 4.06 6.33 -13.69
C LYS A 146 3.67 5.66 -12.37
N THR A 147 4.69 5.16 -11.69
CA THR A 147 4.63 4.72 -10.30
C THR A 147 5.56 5.60 -9.48
N ILE A 148 5.04 6.22 -8.43
CA ILE A 148 5.84 6.88 -7.42
C ILE A 148 5.87 5.95 -6.21
N SER A 149 7.06 5.54 -5.80
CA SER A 149 7.27 4.73 -4.60
C SER A 149 8.04 5.53 -3.56
N VAL A 150 7.62 5.44 -2.30
CA VAL A 150 8.30 6.10 -1.18
C VAL A 150 8.47 5.14 -0.01
N LEU A 151 9.52 5.34 0.76
CA LEU A 151 9.69 4.71 2.07
C LEU A 151 9.59 5.79 3.14
N VAL A 152 8.57 5.71 4.00
CA VAL A 152 8.41 6.61 5.15
C VAL A 152 8.81 5.88 6.43
N PRO A 153 9.79 6.38 7.19
CA PRO A 153 10.22 5.76 8.45
C PRO A 153 9.10 5.75 9.51
N LEU A 154 9.01 4.67 10.29
CA LEU A 154 8.12 4.58 11.48
C LEU A 154 8.88 4.35 12.79
N THR A 155 10.22 4.41 12.75
CA THR A 155 11.14 4.18 13.88
C THR A 155 12.07 5.36 14.04
#